data_AF-R7WRL7-F1
#
_entry.id   AF-R7WRL7-F1
#
_cell.length_a   1.000
_cell.length_b   1.000
_cell.length_c   1.000
_cell.angle_alpha   90.00
_cell.angle_beta   90.00
_cell.angle_gamma   90.00
#
_symmetry.space_group_name_H-M   'P 1'
#
loop_
_entity.id
_entity.type
_entity.pdbx_description
1 polymer ?
#
loop_
_entity_poly.entity_id
_entity_poly.type
_entity_poly.pdbx_seq_one_letter_code
_entity_poly.pdbx_strand_id
1 'polypeptide(L)'
;MNGNLVEVMVGISLGIAANAALIATIVKEGPRQRWRTQHVSTGSSAHPARHLASDRFEAWTHCPSCGAYAAHLMREPRRATAADIEAWRRRRHEFYESATGADWEQVEIRSFGGGLIRTTSGPPVFREPRPIDEGDYETIRICECGEEWGQR
;
A
#
# COMPACT_ATOMS: atom_id res chain seq x y z
N MET A 1 -58.38 1.78 6.78
CA MET A 1 -57.41 2.76 7.33
C MET A 1 -56.10 2.58 6.57
N ASN A 2 -55.98 3.23 5.40
CA ASN A 2 -54.86 3.13 4.48
C ASN A 2 -54.34 4.53 4.19
N GLY A 3 -53.47 5.05 5.05
CA GLY A 3 -52.84 6.35 4.86
C GLY A 3 -51.78 6.50 5.94
N ASN A 4 -50.52 6.21 5.58
CA ASN A 4 -49.30 6.60 6.31
C ASN A 4 -48.00 5.98 5.75
N LEU A 5 -48.02 5.28 4.61
CA LEU A 5 -46.80 4.74 3.99
C LEU A 5 -46.18 5.65 2.91
N VAL A 6 -46.90 6.64 2.40
CA VAL A 6 -46.40 7.51 1.31
C VAL A 6 -45.55 8.68 1.85
N GLU A 7 -45.83 9.20 3.05
CA GLU A 7 -45.06 10.32 3.61
C GLU A 7 -43.65 9.94 4.08
N VAL A 8 -43.45 8.70 4.56
CA VAL A 8 -42.14 8.27 5.08
C VAL A 8 -41.12 8.07 3.96
N MET A 9 -41.54 7.73 2.73
CA MET A 9 -40.62 7.56 1.61
C MET A 9 -40.17 8.88 0.94
N VAL A 10 -40.94 9.97 1.06
CA VAL A 10 -40.53 11.28 0.49
C VAL A 10 -39.48 11.98 1.35
N GLY A 11 -39.50 11.77 2.67
CA GLY A 11 -38.52 12.38 3.58
C GLY A 11 -37.08 11.86 3.41
N ILE A 12 -36.90 10.58 3.05
CA ILE A 12 -35.58 9.95 2.92
C ILE A 12 -34.86 10.41 1.64
N SER A 13 -35.60 10.74 0.57
CA SER A 13 -35.01 11.16 -0.70
C SER A 13 -34.42 12.58 -0.64
N LEU A 14 -34.97 13.48 0.18
CA LEU A 14 -34.46 14.85 0.35
C LEU A 14 -33.19 14.92 1.21
N GLY A 15 -32.99 14.00 2.15
CA GLY A 15 -31.79 13.95 2.99
C GLY A 15 -30.51 13.60 2.23
N ILE A 16 -30.63 12.78 1.17
CA ILE A 16 -29.48 12.33 0.36
C ILE A 16 -28.98 13.46 -0.57
N ALA A 17 -29.87 14.32 -1.07
CA ALA A 17 -29.50 15.41 -1.97
C ALA A 17 -28.71 16.53 -1.26
N ALA A 18 -29.01 16.81 0.02
CA ALA A 18 -28.32 17.85 0.77
C ALA A 18 -26.86 17.48 1.10
N ASN A 19 -26.54 16.19 1.27
CA ASN A 19 -25.20 15.75 1.62
C ASN A 19 -24.22 15.75 0.41
N ALA A 20 -24.74 15.59 -0.82
CA ALA A 20 -23.94 15.68 -2.04
C ALA A 20 -23.51 17.12 -2.37
N ALA A 21 -24.33 18.12 -2.04
CA ALA A 21 -24.02 19.52 -2.30
C ALA A 21 -22.89 20.06 -1.39
N LEU A 22 -22.80 19.59 -0.15
CA LEU A 22 -21.77 20.04 0.81
C LEU A 22 -20.36 19.53 0.44
N ILE A 23 -20.27 18.30 -0.09
CA ILE A 23 -18.99 17.69 -0.52
C ILE A 23 -18.44 18.38 -1.77
N ALA A 24 -19.31 18.87 -2.66
CA ALA A 24 -18.89 19.55 -3.90
C ALA A 24 -18.25 20.94 -3.65
N THR A 25 -18.56 21.60 -2.53
CA THR A 25 -17.99 22.92 -2.18
C THR A 25 -16.60 22.85 -1.55
N ILE A 26 -16.25 21.77 -0.85
CA ILE A 26 -14.96 21.65 -0.15
C ILE A 26 -13.80 21.42 -1.15
N VAL A 27 -14.07 20.93 -2.36
CA VAL A 27 -13.04 20.67 -3.39
C VAL A 27 -12.59 21.94 -4.12
N LYS A 28 -13.31 23.07 -4.02
CA LYS A 28 -13.07 24.24 -4.89
C LYS A 28 -12.12 25.32 -4.37
N GLU A 29 -11.75 25.34 -3.09
CA GLU A 29 -10.97 26.46 -2.53
C GLU A 29 -9.75 26.05 -1.69
N GLY A 30 -8.93 25.14 -2.24
CA GLY A 30 -7.57 24.93 -1.75
C GLY A 30 -6.62 26.07 -2.20
N PRO A 31 -5.79 26.63 -1.31
CA PRO A 31 -4.85 27.70 -1.67
C PRO A 31 -3.85 27.22 -2.73
N ARG A 32 -3.82 27.94 -3.85
CA ARG A 32 -2.86 27.77 -4.97
C ARG A 32 -1.43 27.91 -4.46
N GLN A 33 -0.79 26.80 -4.08
CA GLN A 33 0.65 26.77 -3.93
C GLN A 33 1.28 26.94 -5.32
N ARG A 34 1.87 28.13 -5.49
CA ARG A 34 2.59 28.58 -6.67
C ARG A 34 3.89 27.79 -6.78
N TRP A 35 3.84 26.61 -7.37
CA TRP A 35 5.04 25.88 -7.76
C TRP A 35 5.77 26.71 -8.83
N ARG A 36 6.95 27.21 -8.45
CA ARG A 36 7.86 27.92 -9.34
C ARG A 36 8.40 26.91 -10.34
N THR A 37 7.80 26.85 -11.52
CA THR A 37 8.32 26.09 -12.66
C THR A 37 9.66 26.71 -13.07
N GLN A 38 10.77 26.04 -12.75
CA GLN A 38 12.03 26.33 -13.42
C GLN A 38 11.89 25.78 -14.84
N HIS A 39 11.83 26.69 -15.81
CA HIS A 39 11.95 26.36 -17.22
C HIS A 39 13.37 25.85 -17.48
N VAL A 40 13.52 24.55 -17.68
CA VAL A 40 14.72 23.99 -18.30
C VAL A 40 14.47 24.00 -19.81
N SER A 41 15.27 24.80 -20.52
CA SER A 41 15.25 24.96 -21.96
C SER A 41 15.41 23.62 -22.69
N THR A 42 14.54 23.37 -23.66
CA THR A 42 14.53 22.22 -24.56
C THR A 42 15.73 22.24 -25.51
N GLY A 43 16.80 21.54 -25.12
CA GLY A 43 17.85 21.07 -26.03
C GLY A 43 17.47 19.68 -26.58
N SER A 44 17.25 19.62 -27.88
CA SER A 44 16.96 18.41 -28.66
C SER A 44 18.19 17.51 -28.79
N SER A 45 18.10 16.24 -28.39
CA SER A 45 18.69 15.11 -29.11
C SER A 45 18.23 13.76 -28.55
N ALA A 46 17.67 12.92 -29.42
CA ALA A 46 17.57 11.46 -29.36
C ALA A 46 17.54 10.80 -27.97
N HIS A 47 16.37 10.33 -27.53
CA HIS A 47 16.28 9.43 -26.37
C HIS A 47 16.62 7.99 -26.77
N PRO A 48 17.77 7.42 -26.38
CA PRO A 48 17.84 5.98 -26.18
C PRO A 48 16.84 5.61 -25.09
N ALA A 49 16.20 4.44 -25.22
CA ALA A 49 15.19 3.91 -24.32
C ALA A 49 15.46 4.37 -22.88
N ARG A 50 14.64 5.30 -22.39
CA ARG A 50 14.69 5.77 -21.01
C ARG A 50 14.56 4.52 -20.16
N HIS A 51 15.66 4.07 -19.56
CA HIS A 51 15.61 3.36 -18.30
C HIS A 51 14.59 4.13 -17.47
N LEU A 52 13.49 3.47 -17.12
CA LEU A 52 12.67 3.91 -16.01
C LEU A 52 13.64 3.86 -14.82
N ALA A 53 14.37 4.96 -14.61
CA ALA A 53 15.05 5.21 -13.38
C ALA A 53 13.91 5.20 -12.36
N SER A 54 13.77 4.08 -11.65
CA SER A 54 13.01 4.08 -10.42
C SER A 54 13.69 5.15 -9.59
N ASP A 55 12.99 6.25 -9.34
CA ASP A 55 13.48 7.27 -8.40
C ASP A 55 13.81 6.51 -7.12
N ARG A 56 15.10 6.37 -6.82
CA ARG A 56 15.54 5.65 -5.63
C ARG A 56 15.08 6.46 -4.44
N PHE A 57 14.42 5.82 -3.49
CA PHE A 57 14.07 6.49 -2.25
C PHE A 57 15.35 6.95 -1.55
N GLU A 58 15.34 8.17 -1.04
CA GLU A 58 16.44 8.75 -0.28
C GLU A 58 15.99 8.99 1.15
N ALA A 59 16.89 8.76 2.11
CA ALA A 59 16.64 9.02 3.52
C ALA A 59 17.79 9.80 4.14
N TRP A 60 17.47 10.88 4.86
CA TRP A 60 18.44 11.62 5.66
C TRP A 60 18.78 10.83 6.93
N THR A 61 20.06 10.47 7.09
CA THR A 61 20.55 9.79 8.29
C THR A 61 22.06 10.01 8.45
N HIS A 62 22.61 9.57 9.59
CA HIS A 62 24.03 9.50 9.82
C HIS A 62 24.62 8.18 9.31
N CYS A 63 25.74 8.24 8.59
CA CYS A 63 26.52 7.07 8.21
C CYS A 63 27.34 6.56 9.42
N PRO A 64 27.19 5.29 9.84
CA PRO A 64 27.90 4.75 11.00
C PRO A 64 29.42 4.63 10.79
N SER A 65 29.89 4.62 9.54
CA SER A 65 31.30 4.44 9.18
C SER A 65 32.05 5.78 9.05
N CYS A 66 31.57 6.71 8.22
CA CYS A 66 32.27 7.98 7.95
C CYS A 66 31.73 9.18 8.72
N GLY A 67 30.62 9.03 9.44
CA GLY A 67 30.02 10.10 10.23
C GLY A 67 29.25 11.17 9.44
N ALA A 68 29.15 11.03 8.12
CA ALA A 68 28.43 11.98 7.29
C ALA A 68 26.93 11.96 7.61
N TYR A 69 26.33 13.14 7.76
CA TYR A 69 24.88 13.31 7.82
C TYR A 69 24.38 13.84 6.48
N ALA A 70 23.80 12.96 5.66
CA ALA A 70 23.40 13.27 4.29
C ALA A 70 22.15 12.48 3.89
N ALA A 71 21.61 12.80 2.71
CA ALA A 71 20.66 11.93 2.04
C ALA A 71 21.41 10.69 1.53
N HIS A 72 21.01 9.52 2.02
CA HIS A 72 21.58 8.24 1.59
C HIS A 72 20.59 7.51 0.68
N LEU A 73 21.12 6.91 -0.38
CA LEU A 73 20.33 6.14 -1.32
C LEU A 73 19.87 4.85 -0.67
N MET A 74 18.60 4.50 -0.82
CA MET A 74 18.13 3.16 -0.50
C MET A 74 18.57 2.19 -1.60
N ARG A 75 18.99 0.99 -1.20
CA ARG A 75 19.21 -0.13 -2.11
C ARG A 75 17.90 -0.40 -2.87
N GLU A 76 18.03 -0.73 -4.16
CA GLU A 76 16.85 -1.10 -4.94
C GLU A 76 16.24 -2.38 -4.34
N PRO A 77 14.93 -2.41 -4.10
CA PRO A 77 14.25 -3.62 -3.68
C PRO A 77 14.58 -4.82 -4.56
N ARG A 78 14.79 -5.99 -3.94
CA ARG A 78 14.89 -7.23 -4.68
C ARG A 78 13.58 -7.48 -5.40
N ARG A 79 13.62 -7.53 -6.73
CA ARG A 79 12.46 -7.96 -7.52
C ARG A 79 12.37 -9.48 -7.49
N ALA A 80 11.19 -10.01 -7.17
CA ALA A 80 10.94 -11.43 -7.30
C ALA A 80 11.14 -11.90 -8.74
N THR A 81 11.83 -13.02 -8.90
CA THR A 81 11.95 -13.65 -10.22
C THR A 81 10.65 -14.38 -10.58
N ALA A 82 10.46 -14.71 -11.86
CA ALA A 82 9.34 -15.55 -12.28
C ALA A 82 9.35 -16.92 -11.58
N ALA A 83 10.55 -17.46 -11.32
CA ALA A 83 10.72 -18.70 -10.57
C ALA A 83 10.26 -18.57 -9.10
N ASP A 84 10.56 -17.45 -8.44
CA ASP A 84 10.08 -17.18 -7.07
C ASP A 84 8.55 -17.13 -7.01
N ILE A 85 7.94 -16.47 -8.00
CA ILE A 85 6.48 -16.35 -8.12
C ILE A 85 5.84 -17.73 -8.31
N GLU A 86 6.39 -18.54 -9.20
CA GLU A 86 5.84 -19.86 -9.50
C GLU A 86 6.04 -20.84 -8.33
N ALA A 87 7.20 -20.80 -7.68
CA ALA A 87 7.45 -21.61 -6.50
C ALA A 87 6.48 -21.28 -5.35
N TRP A 88 6.17 -20.00 -5.13
CA TRP A 88 5.18 -19.57 -4.15
C TRP A 88 3.76 -20.00 -4.53
N ARG A 89 3.38 -19.86 -5.81
CA ARG A 89 2.07 -20.32 -6.30
C ARG A 89 1.88 -21.81 -6.08
N ARG A 90 2.90 -22.61 -6.37
CA ARG A 90 2.89 -24.06 -6.14
C ARG A 90 2.69 -24.39 -4.66
N ARG A 91 3.48 -23.81 -3.76
CA ARG A 91 3.31 -24.04 -2.30
C ARG A 91 1.93 -23.62 -1.81
N ARG A 92 1.42 -22.49 -2.29
CA ARG A 92 0.06 -22.03 -1.98
C ARG A 92 -0.99 -23.04 -2.45
N HIS A 93 -0.83 -23.59 -3.65
CA HIS A 93 -1.74 -24.60 -4.18
C HIS A 93 -1.70 -25.89 -3.36
N GLU A 94 -0.50 -26.43 -3.11
CA GLU A 94 -0.28 -27.61 -2.29
C GLU A 94 -0.90 -27.46 -0.88
N PHE A 95 -0.82 -26.26 -0.29
CA PHE A 95 -1.45 -25.96 0.99
C PHE A 95 -2.98 -26.07 0.94
N TYR A 96 -3.62 -25.48 -0.07
CA TYR A 96 -5.09 -25.56 -0.19
C TYR A 96 -5.60 -26.94 -0.64
N GLU A 97 -4.81 -27.69 -1.40
CA GLU A 97 -5.14 -29.08 -1.77
C GLU A 97 -5.02 -30.04 -0.59
N SER A 98 -4.06 -29.82 0.30
CA SER A 98 -3.88 -30.63 1.51
C SER A 98 -4.83 -30.24 2.65
N ALA A 99 -5.41 -29.03 2.61
CA ALA A 99 -6.37 -28.58 3.59
C ALA A 99 -7.67 -29.41 3.52
N THR A 100 -7.95 -30.16 4.58
CA THR A 100 -9.18 -30.92 4.74
C THR A 100 -10.21 -30.16 5.55
N GLY A 101 -11.45 -30.66 5.58
CA GLY A 101 -12.52 -30.15 6.45
C GLY A 101 -12.17 -30.14 7.94
N ALA A 102 -11.16 -30.91 8.36
CA ALA A 102 -10.68 -30.96 9.75
C ALA A 102 -9.72 -29.80 10.09
N ASP A 103 -9.12 -29.16 9.08
CA ASP A 103 -8.10 -28.12 9.24
C ASP A 103 -8.69 -26.71 9.29
N TRP A 104 -10.00 -26.61 9.58
CA TRP A 104 -10.68 -25.33 9.62
C TRP A 104 -10.20 -24.52 10.81
N GLU A 105 -9.76 -23.30 10.53
CA GLU A 105 -9.26 -22.38 11.53
C GLU A 105 -10.42 -21.60 12.15
N GLN A 106 -10.43 -21.52 13.49
CA GLN A 106 -11.34 -20.63 14.20
C GLN A 106 -10.79 -19.21 14.20
N VAL A 107 -11.58 -18.29 13.65
CA VAL A 107 -11.28 -16.86 13.60
C VAL A 107 -12.22 -16.14 14.56
N GLU A 108 -11.64 -15.49 15.55
CA GLU A 108 -12.36 -14.62 16.47
C GLU A 108 -12.53 -13.23 15.84
N ILE A 109 -13.79 -12.82 15.66
CA ILE A 109 -14.12 -11.47 15.21
C ILE A 109 -14.39 -10.64 16.46
N ARG A 110 -13.52 -9.68 16.72
CA ARG A 110 -13.57 -8.79 17.87
C ARG A 110 -14.00 -7.38 17.45
N SER A 111 -14.74 -6.72 18.32
CA SER A 111 -15.07 -5.31 18.20
C SER A 111 -13.82 -4.45 18.43
N PHE A 112 -13.86 -3.20 17.98
CA PHE A 112 -12.78 -2.24 18.25
C PHE A 112 -12.51 -2.05 19.76
N GLY A 113 -13.54 -2.19 20.60
CA GLY A 113 -13.40 -2.16 22.07
C GLY A 113 -12.85 -3.45 22.70
N GLY A 114 -12.38 -4.41 21.90
CA GLY A 114 -11.77 -5.65 22.36
C GLY A 114 -12.74 -6.78 22.73
N GLY A 115 -14.05 -6.48 22.83
CA GLY A 115 -15.08 -7.49 23.09
C GLY A 115 -15.28 -8.43 21.91
N LEU A 116 -15.35 -9.74 22.18
CA LEU A 116 -15.64 -10.77 21.18
C LEU A 116 -17.07 -10.57 20.64
N ILE A 117 -17.21 -10.41 19.32
CA ILE A 117 -18.51 -10.30 18.64
C ILE A 117 -19.00 -11.70 18.28
N ARG A 118 -18.14 -12.49 17.62
CA ARG A 118 -18.45 -13.87 17.22
C ARG A 118 -17.17 -14.65 16.89
N THR A 119 -17.26 -15.97 16.96
CA THR A 119 -16.26 -16.88 16.42
C THR A 119 -16.82 -17.49 15.13
N THR A 120 -16.02 -17.53 14.08
CA THR A 120 -16.35 -18.22 12.82
C THR A 120 -15.27 -19.25 12.51
N SER A 121 -15.62 -20.32 11.83
CA SER A 121 -14.64 -21.26 11.27
C SER A 121 -14.48 -20.98 9.78
N GLY A 122 -13.25 -21.03 9.29
CA GLY A 122 -12.95 -20.88 7.87
C GLY A 122 -11.88 -21.86 7.41
N PRO A 123 -11.66 -21.98 6.09
CA PRO A 123 -10.52 -22.73 5.59
C PRO A 123 -9.21 -22.15 6.15
N PRO A 124 -8.16 -22.96 6.29
CA PRO A 124 -6.90 -22.49 6.83
C PRO A 124 -6.31 -21.38 5.93
N VAL A 125 -5.64 -20.41 6.55
CA VAL A 125 -5.06 -19.27 5.82
C VAL A 125 -3.60 -19.56 5.50
N PHE A 126 -3.27 -19.48 4.22
CA PHE A 126 -1.87 -19.53 3.76
C PHE A 126 -1.15 -18.22 4.16
N ARG A 127 -0.19 -18.33 5.08
CA ARG A 127 0.50 -17.19 5.72
C ARG A 127 1.89 -16.87 5.16
N GLU A 128 2.39 -17.66 4.20
CA GLU A 128 3.70 -17.32 3.62
C GLU A 128 3.64 -15.96 2.91
N PRO A 129 4.62 -15.07 3.15
CA PRO A 129 4.71 -13.78 2.49
C PRO A 129 4.66 -13.94 0.97
N ARG A 130 4.04 -12.96 0.30
CA ARG A 130 4.07 -12.96 -1.17
C ARG A 130 5.50 -12.70 -1.66
N PRO A 131 5.89 -13.21 -2.83
CA PRO A 131 7.21 -12.94 -3.40
C PRO A 131 7.45 -11.45 -3.65
N ILE A 132 6.38 -10.68 -3.88
CA ILE A 132 6.37 -9.23 -4.09
C ILE A 132 5.80 -8.54 -2.84
N ASP A 133 5.97 -9.13 -1.65
CA ASP A 133 5.55 -8.47 -0.43
C ASP A 133 6.47 -7.27 -0.15
N GLU A 134 5.85 -6.10 -0.04
CA GLU A 134 6.51 -4.84 0.31
C GLU A 134 7.00 -4.84 1.78
N GLY A 135 6.62 -5.84 2.57
CA GLY A 135 7.06 -6.02 3.95
C GLY A 135 8.55 -6.34 4.11
N ASP A 136 9.17 -6.99 3.12
CA ASP A 136 10.56 -7.44 3.16
C ASP A 136 11.51 -6.51 2.39
N TYR A 137 11.13 -5.25 2.21
CA TYR A 137 12.09 -4.26 1.69
C TYR A 137 13.23 -4.10 2.68
N GLU A 138 14.38 -4.71 2.33
CA GLU A 138 15.66 -4.41 2.97
C GLU A 138 15.84 -2.90 2.94
N THR A 139 15.75 -2.25 4.11
CA THR A 139 15.97 -0.81 4.24
C THR A 139 17.45 -0.52 4.33
N ILE A 140 18.22 -1.10 3.41
CA ILE A 140 19.66 -0.91 3.31
C ILE A 140 19.90 0.43 2.64
N ARG A 141 20.63 1.27 3.36
CA ARG A 141 21.11 2.58 2.91
C ARG A 141 22.51 2.44 2.39
N ILE A 142 22.85 3.25 1.40
CA ILE A 142 24.16 3.27 0.75
C ILE A 142 24.72 4.70 0.91
N CYS A 143 25.87 4.81 1.57
CA CYS A 143 26.61 6.07 1.67
C CYS A 143 27.57 6.23 0.48
N GLU A 144 27.93 7.47 0.16
CA GLU A 144 28.99 7.80 -0.82
C GLU A 144 30.36 7.20 -0.42
N CYS A 145 30.60 6.94 0.87
CA CYS A 145 31.80 6.25 1.32
C CYS A 145 31.80 4.73 1.04
N GLY A 146 30.70 4.19 0.48
CA GLY A 146 30.54 2.78 0.15
C GLY A 146 29.97 1.90 1.27
N GLU A 147 29.71 2.45 2.46
CA GLU A 147 29.10 1.72 3.57
C GLU A 147 27.62 1.41 3.28
N GLU A 148 27.21 0.19 3.62
CA GLU A 148 25.81 -0.26 3.53
C GLU A 148 25.27 -0.68 4.90
N TRP A 149 24.15 -0.09 5.34
CA TRP A 149 23.56 -0.41 6.64
C TRP A 149 22.04 -0.27 6.66
N GLY A 150 21.38 -1.05 7.50
CA GLY A 150 19.91 -1.06 7.59
C GLY A 150 19.35 -2.36 8.14
N GLN A 151 18.02 -2.47 8.12
CA GLN A 151 17.31 -3.70 8.45
C GLN A 151 17.30 -4.62 7.22
N ARG A 152 17.67 -5.88 7.43
CA ARG A 152 17.54 -6.98 6.47
C ARG A 152 16.32 -7.81 6.78
#